data_AF-A0A355B566-F1
#
_entry.id   AF-A0A355B566-F1
#
_cell.length_a   1.000
_cell.length_b   1.000
_cell.length_c   1.000
_cell.angle_alpha   90.00
_cell.angle_beta   90.00
_cell.angle_gamma   90.00
#
_symmetry.space_group_name_H-M   'P 1'
#
loop_
_entity.id
_entity.type
_entity.pdbx_description
1 polymer ?
#
loop_
_entity_poly.entity_id
_entity_poly.type
_entity_poly.pdbx_seq_one_letter_code
_entity_poly.pdbx_strand_id
1 'polypeptide(L)'
;MLTATADIVLPTSMIGSLPRPAWYTENLGKDSFLSAMTNSRYREQYVDAVSVYLRDQECAGLDIVTDGDSHYDEEVGGQSWTTYPIFHFDGFEQEKPNPRPHSTGPRFPLGPHSPRLH
;
A
#
# COMPACT_ATOMS: atom_id res chain seq x y z
N MET A 1 -18.68 -26.95 -14.10
CA MET A 1 -18.96 -25.50 -14.17
C MET A 1 -20.41 -25.28 -13.75
N LEU A 2 -20.71 -24.20 -13.02
CA LEU A 2 -22.08 -23.94 -12.53
C LEU A 2 -23.00 -23.53 -13.67
N THR A 3 -24.20 -24.13 -13.76
CA THR A 3 -25.18 -23.83 -14.82
C THR A 3 -25.65 -22.38 -14.81
N ALA A 4 -25.68 -21.73 -13.63
CA ALA A 4 -26.10 -20.35 -13.47
C ALA A 4 -25.19 -19.33 -14.18
N THR A 5 -23.94 -19.70 -14.46
CA THR A 5 -22.92 -18.81 -15.06
C THR A 5 -22.33 -19.39 -16.34
N ALA A 6 -23.06 -20.28 -17.03
CA ALA A 6 -22.55 -21.04 -18.18
C ALA A 6 -22.04 -20.15 -19.33
N ASP A 7 -22.69 -19.00 -19.54
CA ASP A 7 -22.37 -18.05 -20.61
C ASP A 7 -21.88 -16.69 -20.08
N ILE A 8 -21.40 -16.65 -18.83
CA ILE A 8 -20.94 -15.42 -18.17
C ILE A 8 -19.42 -15.49 -17.96
N VAL A 9 -18.69 -14.49 -18.46
CA VAL A 9 -17.28 -14.29 -18.11
C VAL A 9 -17.20 -13.81 -16.65
N LEU A 10 -16.47 -14.55 -15.82
CA LEU A 10 -16.25 -14.24 -14.41
C LEU A 10 -14.78 -13.87 -14.21
N PRO A 11 -14.37 -12.62 -14.49
CA PRO A 11 -12.98 -12.23 -14.40
C PRO A 11 -12.51 -12.26 -12.95
N THR A 12 -11.29 -12.75 -12.76
CA THR A 12 -10.61 -12.89 -11.49
C THR A 12 -9.68 -11.71 -11.23
N SER A 13 -9.61 -11.30 -9.97
CA SER A 13 -8.72 -10.26 -9.49
C SER A 13 -8.51 -10.43 -7.98
N MET A 14 -7.74 -9.52 -7.39
CA MET A 14 -7.51 -9.44 -5.95
C MET A 14 -7.82 -8.04 -5.42
N ILE A 15 -7.93 -7.90 -4.10
CA ILE A 15 -8.43 -6.66 -3.49
C ILE A 15 -7.49 -5.46 -3.59
N GLY A 16 -6.20 -5.66 -3.89
CA GLY A 16 -5.19 -4.60 -3.88
C GLY A 16 -3.85 -5.12 -3.38
N SER A 17 -3.68 -5.14 -2.05
CA SER A 17 -2.40 -5.37 -1.38
C SER A 17 -1.85 -6.79 -1.47
N LEU A 18 -0.53 -6.87 -1.66
CA LEU A 18 0.28 -8.08 -1.52
C LEU A 18 1.29 -7.92 -0.38
N PRO A 19 1.78 -9.02 0.22
CA PRO A 19 2.82 -8.94 1.23
C PRO A 19 4.07 -8.24 0.69
N ARG A 20 4.52 -7.19 1.38
CA ARG A 20 5.75 -6.49 1.04
C ARG A 20 6.95 -7.43 1.16
N PRO A 21 7.83 -7.54 0.14
CA PRO A 21 9.02 -8.36 0.26
C PRO A 21 9.94 -7.79 1.35
N ALA A 22 10.54 -8.65 2.15
CA ALA A 22 11.38 -8.23 3.30
C ALA A 22 12.61 -7.38 2.91
N TRP A 23 12.99 -7.37 1.62
CA TRP A 23 14.08 -6.55 1.09
C TRP A 23 13.63 -5.16 0.64
N TYR A 24 12.32 -4.90 0.52
CA TYR A 24 11.78 -3.58 0.21
C TYR A 24 11.61 -2.78 1.50
N THR A 25 12.68 -2.14 1.94
CA THR A 25 12.77 -1.42 3.22
C THR A 25 12.50 0.08 3.14
N GLU A 26 12.49 0.66 1.93
CA GLU A 26 12.28 2.10 1.74
C GLU A 26 10.80 2.49 1.86
N ASN A 27 10.49 3.58 2.57
CA ASN A 27 9.13 4.13 2.68
C ASN A 27 9.04 5.46 1.93
N LEU A 28 7.83 5.79 1.46
CA LEU A 28 7.50 7.07 0.86
C LEU A 28 7.39 8.18 1.92
N GLY A 29 6.83 7.86 3.09
CA GLY A 29 6.66 8.82 4.17
C GLY A 29 5.84 10.04 3.76
N LYS A 30 6.45 11.22 3.78
CA LYS A 30 5.81 12.48 3.35
C LYS A 30 6.20 12.91 1.94
N ASP A 31 7.15 12.21 1.31
CA ASP A 31 7.62 12.57 -0.01
C ASP A 31 6.53 12.29 -1.04
N SER A 32 6.48 13.08 -2.11
CA SER A 32 5.63 12.70 -3.25
C SER A 32 6.20 11.47 -3.95
N PHE A 33 5.33 10.62 -4.49
CA PHE A 33 5.76 9.45 -5.28
C PHE A 33 6.75 9.85 -6.39
N LEU A 34 6.50 10.97 -7.07
CA LEU A 34 7.40 11.49 -8.10
C LEU A 34 8.80 11.84 -7.54
N SER A 35 8.87 12.44 -6.35
CA SER A 35 10.13 12.74 -5.68
C SER A 35 10.86 11.45 -5.29
N ALA A 36 10.16 10.47 -4.72
CA ALA A 36 10.74 9.19 -4.33
C ALA A 36 11.28 8.39 -5.52
N MET A 37 10.66 8.51 -6.69
CA MET A 37 11.18 7.90 -7.93
C MET A 37 12.50 8.52 -8.43
N THR A 38 12.95 9.65 -7.85
CA THR A 38 14.31 10.17 -8.08
C THR A 38 15.37 9.56 -7.16
N ASN A 39 14.95 8.95 -6.04
CA ASN A 39 15.82 8.17 -5.17
C ASN A 39 16.07 6.79 -5.79
N SER A 40 17.33 6.45 -6.04
CA SER A 40 17.69 5.20 -6.70
C SER A 40 17.29 3.97 -5.91
N ARG A 41 17.35 3.99 -4.58
CA ARG A 41 16.99 2.85 -3.71
C ARG A 41 15.50 2.61 -3.68
N TYR A 42 14.71 3.66 -3.45
CA TYR A 42 13.25 3.53 -3.48
C TYR A 42 12.79 3.04 -4.85
N ARG A 43 13.28 3.65 -5.93
CA ARG A 43 12.91 3.28 -7.29
C ARG A 43 13.26 1.83 -7.63
N GLU A 44 14.47 1.38 -7.30
CA GLU A 44 14.91 0.00 -7.51
C GLU A 44 13.99 -0.97 -6.78
N GLN A 45 13.77 -0.74 -5.47
CA GLN A 45 12.96 -1.64 -4.67
C GLN A 45 11.47 -1.64 -5.10
N TYR A 46 10.90 -0.48 -5.41
CA TYR A 46 9.53 -0.35 -5.90
C TYR A 46 9.32 -1.11 -7.22
N VAL A 47 10.18 -0.87 -8.22
CA VAL A 47 10.05 -1.48 -9.54
C VAL A 47 10.25 -2.99 -9.46
N ASP A 48 11.21 -3.45 -8.67
CA ASP A 48 11.43 -4.89 -8.45
C ASP A 48 10.22 -5.54 -7.77
N ALA A 49 9.60 -4.86 -6.79
CA ALA A 49 8.48 -5.41 -6.04
C ALA A 49 7.25 -5.53 -6.93
N VAL A 50 6.91 -4.47 -7.67
CA VAL A 50 5.83 -4.49 -8.67
C VAL A 50 6.07 -5.58 -9.72
N SER A 51 7.32 -5.75 -10.18
CA SER A 51 7.64 -6.78 -11.18
C SER A 51 7.38 -8.21 -10.65
N VAL A 52 7.75 -8.49 -9.39
CA VAL A 52 7.45 -9.77 -8.74
C VAL A 52 5.94 -9.97 -8.60
N TYR A 53 5.22 -8.95 -8.15
CA TYR A 53 3.77 -9.01 -7.97
C TYR A 53 3.00 -9.25 -9.26
N LEU A 54 3.35 -8.54 -10.34
CA LEU A 54 2.76 -8.77 -11.65
C LEU A 54 3.04 -10.20 -12.10
N ARG A 55 4.28 -10.67 -11.93
CA ARG A 55 4.65 -12.03 -12.33
C ARG A 55 3.89 -13.10 -11.56
N ASP A 56 3.73 -12.95 -10.25
CA ASP A 56 2.99 -13.89 -9.41
C ASP A 56 1.51 -13.91 -9.77
N GLN A 57 0.90 -12.75 -10.01
CA GLN A 57 -0.50 -12.65 -10.43
C GLN A 57 -0.74 -13.23 -11.82
N GLU A 58 0.17 -13.00 -12.78
CA GLU A 58 0.14 -13.63 -14.11
C GLU A 58 0.25 -15.16 -13.99
N CYS A 59 1.16 -15.66 -13.15
CA CYS A 59 1.34 -17.10 -12.94
C CYS A 59 0.14 -17.73 -12.22
N ALA A 60 -0.54 -16.98 -11.36
CA ALA A 60 -1.79 -17.39 -10.73
C ALA A 60 -2.99 -17.35 -11.70
N GLY A 61 -2.86 -16.70 -12.86
CA GLY A 61 -3.90 -16.61 -13.87
C GLY A 61 -4.98 -15.57 -13.57
N LEU A 62 -4.63 -14.48 -12.86
CA LEU A 62 -5.57 -13.36 -12.65
C LEU A 62 -5.83 -12.61 -13.96
N ASP A 63 -7.10 -12.27 -14.20
CA ASP A 63 -7.52 -11.50 -15.39
C ASP A 63 -7.23 -10.00 -15.25
N ILE A 64 -7.35 -9.47 -14.03
CA ILE A 64 -7.06 -8.07 -13.69
C ILE A 64 -6.05 -8.06 -12.55
N VAL A 65 -4.89 -7.47 -12.79
CA VAL A 65 -3.76 -7.41 -11.85
C VAL A 65 -3.65 -6.05 -11.16
N THR A 66 -3.00 -6.01 -9.99
CA THR A 66 -2.72 -4.81 -9.20
C THR A 66 -1.20 -4.61 -9.01
N ASP A 67 -0.78 -3.41 -8.60
CA ASP A 67 0.62 -3.13 -8.21
C ASP A 67 0.94 -3.61 -6.78
N GLY A 68 0.03 -4.36 -6.15
CA GLY A 68 0.19 -4.89 -4.80
C GLY A 68 0.19 -3.83 -3.69
N ASP A 69 -0.28 -2.60 -3.95
CA ASP A 69 -0.19 -1.47 -3.02
C ASP A 69 1.27 -1.16 -2.60
N SER A 70 2.24 -1.50 -3.46
CA SER A 70 3.69 -1.45 -3.17
C SER A 70 4.23 -0.06 -2.86
N HIS A 71 3.55 1.00 -3.30
CA HIS A 71 3.96 2.37 -3.06
C HIS A 71 3.55 2.88 -1.67
N TYR A 72 2.62 2.20 -0.99
CA TYR A 72 2.26 2.52 0.39
C TYR A 72 3.36 2.12 1.36
N ASP A 73 3.44 2.83 2.49
CA ASP A 73 4.41 2.55 3.54
C ASP A 73 4.13 1.20 4.22
N GLU A 74 5.19 0.56 4.73
CA GLU A 74 5.07 -0.64 5.53
C GLU A 74 4.43 -0.32 6.88
N GLU A 75 3.14 -0.64 7.02
CA GLU A 75 2.38 -0.49 8.26
C GLU A 75 1.81 -1.83 8.76
N VAL A 76 1.76 -1.98 10.08
CA VAL A 76 1.16 -3.14 10.72
C VAL A 76 -0.36 -3.13 10.51
N GLY A 77 -0.91 -4.25 10.06
CA GLY A 77 -2.36 -4.42 9.91
C GLY A 77 -2.95 -3.79 8.65
N GLY A 78 -2.12 -3.51 7.63
CA GLY A 78 -2.57 -3.06 6.31
C GLY A 78 -3.33 -1.73 6.36
N GLN A 79 -2.95 -0.83 7.26
CA GLN A 79 -3.58 0.50 7.40
C GLN A 79 -3.00 1.54 6.44
N SER A 80 -1.93 1.19 5.72
CA SER A 80 -1.19 2.14 4.88
C SER A 80 -2.04 2.76 3.76
N TRP A 81 -3.05 2.04 3.24
CA TRP A 81 -4.01 2.61 2.28
C TRP A 81 -4.89 3.71 2.88
N THR A 82 -5.13 3.69 4.21
CA THR A 82 -5.92 4.73 4.90
C THR A 82 -5.09 5.97 5.23
N THR A 83 -3.79 5.78 5.49
CA THR A 83 -2.87 6.86 5.89
C THR A 83 -2.29 7.59 4.68
N TYR A 84 -2.09 6.89 3.55
CA TYR A 84 -1.53 7.49 2.34
C TYR A 84 -2.25 8.78 1.89
N PRO A 85 -3.60 8.83 1.74
CA PRO A 85 -4.26 10.07 1.35
C PRO A 85 -4.04 11.22 2.34
N ILE A 86 -3.91 10.91 3.63
CA ILE A 86 -3.71 11.92 4.69
C ILE A 86 -2.35 12.60 4.55
N PHE A 87 -1.32 11.87 4.12
CA PHE A 87 0.03 12.40 3.95
C PHE A 87 0.31 12.98 2.56
N HIS A 88 -0.52 12.68 1.55
CA HIS A 88 -0.25 13.08 0.17
C HIS A 88 -1.33 13.98 -0.46
N PHE A 89 -2.43 14.29 0.23
CA PHE A 89 -3.41 15.27 -0.23
C PHE A 89 -3.19 16.65 0.40
N ASP A 90 -3.43 17.67 -0.42
CA ASP A 90 -3.50 19.05 0.04
C ASP A 90 -4.70 19.25 0.99
N GLY A 91 -4.54 20.15 1.96
CA GLY A 91 -5.60 20.49 2.93
C GLY A 91 -5.60 19.67 4.21
N PHE A 92 -4.70 18.69 4.37
CA PHE A 92 -4.43 18.01 5.64
C PHE A 92 -3.23 18.61 6.36
N GLU A 93 -3.31 18.71 7.70
CA GLU A 93 -2.18 19.13 8.54
C GLU A 93 -1.20 17.97 8.74
N GLN A 94 -0.03 18.05 8.09
CA GLN A 94 0.96 16.97 8.06
C GLN A 94 2.10 17.14 9.08
N GLU A 95 2.33 18.35 9.60
CA GLU A 95 3.45 18.61 10.52
C GLU A 95 3.06 18.41 11.98
N LYS A 96 1.87 18.90 12.36
CA LYS A 96 1.35 18.82 13.72
C LYS A 96 -0.06 18.25 13.73
N PRO A 97 -0.22 16.95 13.42
CA PRO A 97 -1.53 16.32 13.43
C PRO A 97 -2.13 16.43 14.83
N ASN A 98 -3.35 16.96 14.91
CA ASN A 98 -4.07 17.07 16.18
C ASN A 98 -4.88 15.78 16.37
N PRO A 99 -4.47 14.86 17.28
CA PRO A 99 -5.17 13.61 17.46
C PRO A 99 -6.59 13.88 17.95
N ARG A 100 -7.59 13.35 17.24
CA ARG A 100 -8.96 13.36 17.76
C ARG A 100 -9.00 12.54 19.05
N PRO A 101 -9.58 13.05 20.15
CA PRO A 101 -9.84 12.25 21.34
C PRO A 101 -10.58 10.99 20.93
N HIS A 102 -10.07 9.83 21.33
CA HIS A 102 -10.58 8.54 20.90
C HIS A 102 -12.04 8.37 21.34
N SER A 103 -12.99 8.49 20.41
CA SER A 103 -14.38 8.08 20.63
C SER A 103 -14.56 6.63 20.21
N THR A 104 -15.10 5.81 21.10
CA THR A 104 -15.57 4.43 20.94
C THR A 104 -15.65 3.93 19.49
N GLY A 105 -14.57 3.35 18.99
CA GLY A 105 -14.46 2.71 17.68
C GLY A 105 -13.40 1.62 17.70
N PRO A 106 -13.31 0.76 16.67
CA PRO A 106 -12.35 -0.33 16.62
C PRO A 106 -10.92 0.19 16.82
N ARG A 107 -10.19 -0.44 17.74
CA ARG A 107 -8.82 -0.03 18.10
C ARG A 107 -7.86 -0.67 17.11
N PHE A 108 -7.37 0.11 16.13
CA PHE A 108 -6.26 -0.30 15.28
C PHE A 108 -4.93 0.03 15.96
N PRO A 109 -3.89 -0.81 15.81
CA PRO A 109 -2.56 -0.48 16.31
C PRO A 109 -2.09 0.81 15.64
N LEU A 110 -1.66 1.79 16.42
CA LEU A 110 -0.90 2.91 15.87
C LEU A 110 0.40 2.33 15.29
N GLY A 111 0.71 2.64 14.04
CA GLY A 111 1.98 2.29 13.41
C GLY A 111 3.16 2.75 14.28
N PRO A 112 4.34 2.12 14.15
CA PRO A 112 5.48 2.41 15.00
C PRO A 112 5.85 3.90 14.89
N HIS A 113 5.59 4.66 15.96
CA HIS A 113 6.09 6.01 16.10
C HIS A 113 7.62 5.96 16.09
N SER A 114 8.25 6.53 15.06
CA SER A 114 9.69 6.83 15.13
C SER A 114 9.92 7.76 16.34
N PRO A 115 10.74 7.37 17.33
CA PRO A 115 11.02 8.24 18.47
C PRO A 115 11.75 9.47 17.94
N ARG A 116 11.24 10.66 18.28
CA ARG A 116 11.94 11.93 18.05
C ARG A 116 13.30 11.84 18.72
N LEU A 117 14.36 11.98 17.94
CA LEU A 117 15.69 12.26 18.46
C LEU A 117 15.62 13.60 19.20
N HIS A 118 15.94 13.57 20.50
CA HIS A 118 16.27 14.74 21.30
C HIS A 118 17.78 14.98 21.26
#